data_AF-A0A925XN03-F1
#
_entry.id   AF-A0A925XN03-F1
#
_cell.length_a   1.000
_cell.length_b   1.000
_cell.length_c   1.000
_cell.angle_alpha   90.00
_cell.angle_beta   90.00
_cell.angle_gamma   90.00
#
_symmetry.space_group_name_H-M   'P 1'
#
loop_
_entity.id
_entity.type
_entity.pdbx_description
1 polymer ?
#
loop_
_entity_poly.entity_id
_entity_poly.type
_entity_poly.pdbx_seq_one_letter_code
_entity_poly.pdbx_strand_id
1 'polypeptide(L)'
;MDNPTQQQRLVYLSGKMVPGSEARISIFDSAVMLGDSLTESTRTFRHQPFRLDEHIARLYRSLKVARVDAGLSPAELTQATLNVLEANRSQMGTDDDCWIVHNISRGLMRPGPSPSQTNPATVMIFTNPMDLRGWAKYYTEGCHAVTSFSRAVPAQSLDARIKNRSR
;
A
#
# COMPACT_ATOMS: atom_id res chain seq x y z
N MET A 1 20.55 3.40 -6.22
CA MET A 1 21.05 4.71 -5.74
C MET A 1 20.18 5.08 -4.56
N ASP A 2 20.73 4.95 -3.36
CA ASP A 2 20.03 5.31 -2.13
C ASP A 2 19.71 6.80 -2.18
N ASN A 3 18.42 7.14 -2.18
CA ASN A 3 18.00 8.52 -2.09
C ASN A 3 17.98 8.89 -0.60
N PRO A 4 18.92 9.71 -0.08
CA PRO A 4 19.03 10.00 1.35
C PRO A 4 17.73 10.58 1.94
N THR A 5 16.88 11.20 1.12
CA THR A 5 15.55 11.68 1.54
C THR A 5 14.58 10.55 1.87
N GLN A 6 14.73 9.34 1.31
CA GLN A 6 13.81 8.23 1.56
C GLN A 6 13.97 7.65 2.97
N GLN A 7 15.17 7.74 3.56
CA GLN A 7 15.43 7.26 4.92
C GLN A 7 14.79 8.15 5.99
N GLN A 8 14.61 9.45 5.70
CA GLN A 8 14.02 10.43 6.61
C GLN A 8 12.50 10.60 6.46
N ARG A 9 11.88 10.02 5.44
CA ARG A 9 10.42 10.08 5.27
C ARG A 9 9.73 9.34 6.40
N LEU A 10 8.71 9.96 6.98
CA LEU A 10 7.89 9.31 7.99
C LEU A 10 6.86 8.40 7.33
N VAL A 11 6.71 7.20 7.86
CA VAL A 11 5.70 6.23 7.46
C VAL A 11 4.81 5.92 8.65
N TYR A 12 3.55 5.58 8.39
CA TYR A 12 2.65 5.06 9.41
C TYR A 12 2.80 3.54 9.51
N LEU A 13 3.03 3.05 10.72
CA LEU A 13 3.09 1.64 11.04
C LEU A 13 2.27 1.37 12.30
N SER A 14 1.09 0.78 12.13
CA SER A 14 0.16 0.34 13.19
C SER A 14 0.03 1.34 14.35
N GLY A 15 -0.33 2.59 14.03
CA GLY A 15 -0.59 3.65 15.02
C GLY A 15 0.58 4.59 15.28
N LYS A 16 1.77 4.31 14.73
CA LYS A 16 2.98 5.12 14.97
C LYS A 16 3.52 5.70 13.66
N MET A 17 3.92 6.96 13.71
CA MET A 17 4.76 7.56 12.68
C MET A 17 6.22 7.26 13.00
N VAL A 18 6.93 6.62 12.09
CA VAL A 18 8.35 6.27 12.26
C VAL A 18 9.14 6.66 11.02
N PRO A 19 10.44 6.97 11.13
CA PRO A 19 11.31 7.09 9.97
C PRO A 19 11.23 5.82 9.11
N GLY A 20 11.19 5.95 7.79
CA GLY A 20 11.13 4.82 6.87
C GLY A 20 12.33 3.88 7.03
N SER A 21 13.50 4.43 7.39
CA SER A 21 14.68 3.66 7.76
C SER A 21 14.49 2.78 9.00
N GLU A 22 13.55 3.10 9.89
CA GLU A 22 13.26 2.39 11.15
C GLU A 22 11.96 1.57 11.07
N ALA A 23 11.22 1.67 9.97
CA ALA A 23 10.01 0.87 9.76
C ALA A 23 10.37 -0.62 9.69
N ARG A 24 9.91 -1.41 10.67
CA ARG A 24 10.18 -2.84 10.79
C ARG A 24 8.90 -3.59 11.13
N ILE A 25 8.63 -4.66 10.40
CA ILE A 25 7.62 -5.66 10.74
C ILE A 25 8.31 -6.96 11.12
N SER A 26 7.62 -7.81 11.87
CA SER A 26 8.14 -9.12 12.24
C SER A 26 8.32 -10.01 11.01
N ILE A 27 9.35 -10.86 11.01
CA ILE A 27 9.50 -11.92 10.01
C ILE A 27 8.33 -12.93 10.02
N PHE A 28 7.59 -12.99 11.14
CA PHE A 28 6.41 -13.83 11.30
C PHE A 28 5.11 -13.13 10.91
N ASP A 29 5.17 -11.90 10.37
CA ASP A 29 3.98 -11.23 9.84
C ASP A 29 3.44 -12.00 8.61
N SER A 30 2.12 -12.08 8.46
CA SER A 30 1.48 -12.82 7.37
C SER A 30 1.83 -12.27 5.98
N ALA A 31 2.12 -10.96 5.87
CA ALA A 31 2.61 -10.38 4.63
C ALA A 31 3.96 -10.95 4.20
N VAL A 32 4.83 -11.24 5.17
CA VAL A 32 6.17 -11.82 4.91
C VAL A 32 6.07 -13.31 4.68
N MET A 33 5.31 -14.02 5.53
CA MET A 33 5.28 -15.47 5.51
C MET A 33 4.47 -16.06 4.36
N LEU A 34 3.37 -15.41 3.97
CA LEU A 34 2.40 -15.96 3.01
C LEU A 34 2.12 -15.03 1.82
N GLY A 35 2.70 -13.83 1.79
CA GLY A 35 2.27 -12.79 0.85
C GLY A 35 0.85 -12.28 1.15
N ASP A 36 0.35 -12.53 2.36
CA ASP A 36 -0.98 -12.11 2.77
C ASP A 36 -1.01 -10.62 3.09
N SER A 37 -1.16 -9.82 2.04
CA SER A 37 -1.28 -8.37 2.15
C SER A 37 -2.23 -7.82 1.11
N LEU A 38 -3.18 -7.04 1.60
CA LEU A 38 -4.09 -6.23 0.82
C LEU A 38 -3.44 -4.87 0.60
N THR A 39 -3.50 -4.36 -0.62
CA THR A 39 -2.78 -3.16 -0.99
C THR A 39 -3.70 -2.19 -1.71
N GLU A 40 -3.49 -0.90 -1.44
CA GLU A 40 -4.08 0.16 -2.24
C GLU A 40 -3.01 1.19 -2.58
N SER A 41 -3.19 1.87 -3.71
CA SER A 41 -2.25 2.88 -4.16
C SER A 41 -3.00 4.02 -4.81
N THR A 42 -2.84 5.21 -4.23
CA THR A 42 -3.44 6.46 -4.70
C THR A 42 -2.32 7.37 -5.19
N ARG A 43 -2.57 8.15 -6.24
CA ARG A 43 -1.63 9.17 -6.73
C ARG A 43 -2.09 10.55 -6.26
N THR A 44 -1.16 11.45 -6.01
CA THR A 44 -1.44 12.88 -5.87
C THR A 44 -1.25 13.64 -7.20
N PHE A 45 -1.94 14.77 -7.33
CA PHE A 45 -1.63 15.81 -8.31
C PHE A 45 -1.31 17.09 -7.56
N ARG A 46 -0.07 17.59 -7.66
CA ARG A 46 0.42 18.72 -6.84
C ARG A 46 0.08 18.54 -5.36
N HIS A 47 0.45 17.38 -4.82
CA HIS A 47 0.17 16.96 -3.44
C HIS A 47 -1.31 16.76 -3.06
N GLN A 48 -2.27 16.89 -3.98
CA GLN A 48 -3.68 16.60 -3.70
C GLN A 48 -4.02 15.15 -4.05
N PRO A 49 -4.42 14.29 -3.08
CA PRO A 49 -4.82 12.93 -3.36
C PRO A 49 -5.99 12.86 -4.34
N PHE A 50 -5.82 12.12 -5.44
CA PHE A 50 -6.89 11.93 -6.41
C PHE A 50 -7.81 10.79 -6.00
N ARG A 51 -9.09 11.10 -5.75
CA ARG A 51 -10.14 10.10 -5.46
C ARG A 51 -9.82 9.21 -4.25
N LEU A 52 -9.23 9.79 -3.20
CA LEU A 52 -8.77 9.06 -2.02
C LEU A 52 -9.90 8.25 -1.38
N ASP A 53 -11.09 8.84 -1.24
CA ASP A 53 -12.25 8.18 -0.64
C ASP A 53 -12.64 6.92 -1.41
N GLU A 54 -12.62 6.94 -2.74
CA GLU A 54 -12.93 5.76 -3.55
C GLU A 54 -11.84 4.68 -3.47
N HIS A 55 -10.58 5.08 -3.35
CA HIS A 55 -9.47 4.16 -3.10
C HIS A 55 -9.62 3.50 -1.73
N ILE A 56 -9.87 4.26 -0.66
CA ILE A 56 -10.12 3.72 0.68
C ILE A 56 -11.34 2.80 0.67
N ALA A 57 -12.46 3.23 0.06
CA ALA A 57 -13.64 2.38 -0.06
C ALA A 57 -13.35 1.05 -0.79
N ARG A 58 -12.50 1.07 -1.83
CA ARG A 58 -12.06 -0.16 -2.51
C ARG A 58 -11.17 -1.05 -1.64
N LEU A 59 -10.28 -0.46 -0.85
CA LEU A 59 -9.46 -1.17 0.11
C LEU A 59 -10.35 -1.90 1.14
N TYR A 60 -11.36 -1.24 1.70
CA TYR A 60 -12.29 -1.87 2.64
C TYR A 60 -13.15 -2.97 2.02
N ARG A 61 -13.52 -2.87 0.74
CA ARG A 61 -14.12 -4.00 0.02
C ARG A 61 -13.17 -5.20 -0.06
N SER A 62 -11.89 -4.96 -0.32
CA SER A 62 -10.86 -6.02 -0.37
C SER A 62 -10.64 -6.65 1.01
N LEU A 63 -10.53 -5.83 2.06
CA LEU A 63 -10.40 -6.29 3.46
C LEU A 63 -11.60 -7.14 3.89
N LYS A 64 -12.83 -6.72 3.54
CA LYS A 64 -14.05 -7.46 3.82
C LYS A 64 -14.04 -8.86 3.20
N VAL A 65 -13.67 -8.97 1.92
CA VAL A 65 -13.59 -10.27 1.22
C VAL A 65 -12.52 -11.16 1.85
N ALA A 66 -11.38 -10.57 2.22
CA ALA A 66 -10.27 -11.29 2.88
C ALA A 66 -10.48 -11.53 4.39
N ARG A 67 -11.61 -11.07 4.97
CA ARG A 67 -11.94 -11.16 6.39
C ARG A 67 -10.84 -10.60 7.31
N VAL A 68 -10.25 -9.48 6.90
CA VAL A 68 -9.24 -8.76 7.67
C VAL A 68 -9.87 -7.53 8.29
N ASP A 69 -9.78 -7.40 9.61
CA ASP A 69 -10.10 -6.17 10.32
C ASP A 69 -8.83 -5.32 10.46
N ALA A 70 -8.83 -4.12 9.89
CA ALA A 70 -7.71 -3.20 9.97
C ALA A 70 -7.57 -2.54 11.35
N GLY A 71 -8.59 -2.64 12.23
CA GLY A 71 -8.63 -1.95 13.51
C GLY A 71 -8.77 -0.43 13.37
N LEU A 72 -9.19 0.04 12.20
CA LEU A 72 -9.44 1.44 11.86
C LEU A 72 -10.71 1.51 11.02
N SER A 73 -11.53 2.52 11.26
CA SER A 73 -12.61 2.92 10.36
C SER A 73 -12.06 3.57 9.08
N PRO A 74 -12.84 3.60 7.98
CA PRO A 74 -12.43 4.29 6.75
C PRO A 74 -12.01 5.75 6.97
N ALA A 75 -12.69 6.45 7.88
CA ALA A 75 -12.36 7.84 8.23
C ALA A 75 -11.01 7.94 8.94
N GLU A 76 -10.74 7.07 9.91
CA GLU A 76 -9.46 7.04 10.63
C GLU A 76 -8.30 6.68 9.70
N LEU A 77 -8.50 5.71 8.79
CA LEU A 77 -7.48 5.36 7.80
C LEU A 77 -7.21 6.52 6.84
N THR A 78 -8.26 7.24 6.43
CA THR A 78 -8.14 8.45 5.60
C THR A 78 -7.34 9.53 6.35
N GLN A 79 -7.66 9.78 7.61
CA GLN A 79 -6.92 10.76 8.42
C GLN A 79 -5.45 10.36 8.59
N ALA A 80 -5.16 9.09 8.90
CA ALA A 80 -3.79 8.58 8.99
C ALA A 80 -3.04 8.76 7.66
N THR A 81 -3.73 8.55 6.54
CA THR A 81 -3.17 8.75 5.20
C THR A 81 -2.78 10.20 4.95
N LEU A 82 -3.66 11.15 5.29
CA LEU A 82 -3.40 12.58 5.13
C LEU A 82 -2.28 13.05 6.06
N ASN A 83 -2.21 12.53 7.29
CA ASN A 83 -1.13 12.82 8.22
C ASN A 83 0.23 12.37 7.67
N VAL A 84 0.31 11.19 7.05
CA VAL A 84 1.54 10.69 6.42
C VAL A 84 1.95 11.56 5.23
N LEU A 85 0.99 12.01 4.42
CA LEU A 85 1.26 12.88 3.29
C LEU A 85 1.82 14.23 3.76
N GLU A 86 1.15 14.88 4.72
CA GLU A 86 1.55 16.19 5.24
C GLU A 86 2.92 16.12 5.94
N ALA A 87 3.16 15.08 6.73
CA ALA A 87 4.44 14.88 7.41
C ALA A 87 5.65 14.78 6.46
N ASN A 88 5.42 14.39 5.21
CA ASN A 88 6.46 14.25 4.19
C ASN A 88 6.48 15.41 3.18
N ARG A 89 5.56 16.37 3.28
CA ARG A 89 5.34 17.40 2.27
C ARG A 89 6.55 18.30 2.05
N SER A 90 7.26 18.66 3.12
CA SER A 90 8.47 19.48 3.06
C SER A 90 9.64 18.79 2.30
N GLN A 91 9.55 17.49 2.08
CA GLN A 91 10.55 16.68 1.36
C GLN A 91 10.18 16.46 -0.12
N MET A 92 9.17 17.18 -0.62
CA MET A 92 8.70 17.11 -2.01
C MET A 92 8.83 18.50 -2.66
N GLY A 93 9.14 18.53 -3.95
CA GLY A 93 9.11 19.78 -4.73
C GLY A 93 7.67 20.30 -4.88
N THR A 94 7.50 21.59 -5.12
CA THR A 94 6.19 22.29 -5.10
C THR A 94 5.15 21.73 -6.08
N ASP A 95 5.59 21.15 -7.18
CA ASP A 95 4.73 20.56 -8.22
C ASP A 95 4.89 19.03 -8.31
N ASP A 96 5.56 18.41 -7.33
CA ASP A 96 5.79 16.98 -7.35
C ASP A 96 4.52 16.19 -7.02
N ASP A 97 4.39 15.07 -7.72
CA ASP A 97 3.41 14.05 -7.39
C ASP A 97 4.06 12.92 -6.60
N CYS A 98 3.24 12.24 -5.80
CA CYS A 98 3.64 11.07 -5.05
C CYS A 98 2.59 9.98 -5.13
N TRP A 99 3.06 8.74 -4.99
CA TRP A 99 2.22 7.62 -4.62
C TRP A 99 2.00 7.62 -3.12
N ILE A 100 0.77 7.36 -2.70
CA ILE A 100 0.41 6.99 -1.34
C ILE A 100 0.00 5.53 -1.38
N VAL A 101 0.69 4.69 -0.62
CA VAL A 101 0.53 3.24 -0.67
C VAL A 101 0.11 2.73 0.70
N HIS A 102 -0.97 1.95 0.71
CA HIS A 102 -1.44 1.21 1.86
C HIS A 102 -1.07 -0.26 1.68
N ASN A 103 -0.47 -0.87 2.68
CA ASN A 103 -0.36 -2.33 2.78
C ASN A 103 -0.91 -2.76 4.13
N ILE A 104 -1.86 -3.69 4.13
CA ILE A 104 -2.51 -4.19 5.33
C ILE A 104 -2.41 -5.71 5.32
N SER A 105 -1.82 -6.28 6.36
CA SER A 105 -1.74 -7.73 6.56
C SER A 105 -2.63 -8.17 7.71
N ARG A 106 -2.83 -9.49 7.87
CA ARG A 106 -3.50 -10.07 9.05
C ARG A 106 -2.65 -9.97 10.33
N GLY A 107 -1.43 -9.44 10.24
CA GLY A 107 -0.50 -9.32 11.36
C GLY A 107 0.29 -10.59 11.62
N LEU A 108 0.72 -10.77 12.86
CA LEU A 108 1.57 -11.89 13.27
C LEU A 108 0.88 -13.23 13.05
N MET A 109 1.46 -14.07 12.19
CA MET A 109 1.07 -15.46 12.06
C MET A 109 1.77 -16.28 13.14
N ARG A 110 0.99 -16.98 13.96
CA ARG A 110 1.50 -17.96 14.93
C ARG A 110 1.19 -19.34 14.38
N PRO A 111 2.14 -20.29 14.31
CA PRO A 111 1.86 -21.68 13.98
C PRO A 111 1.05 -22.37 15.09
N GLY A 112 0.15 -23.29 14.71
CA GLY A 112 -0.66 -24.06 15.66
C GLY A 112 -1.80 -23.36 16.43
N PRO A 113 -2.40 -22.22 16.03
CA PRO A 113 -3.50 -21.66 16.79
C PRO A 113 -4.85 -22.03 16.19
N SER A 114 -5.87 -21.95 17.02
CA SER A 114 -7.27 -22.14 16.64
C SER A 114 -7.62 -21.35 15.36
N PRO A 115 -8.50 -21.87 14.48
CA PRO A 115 -9.09 -21.12 13.37
C PRO A 115 -9.78 -19.82 13.78
N SER A 116 -10.09 -19.65 15.07
CA SER A 116 -10.71 -18.46 15.65
C SER A 116 -9.72 -17.39 16.15
N GLN A 117 -8.41 -17.61 16.08
CA GLN A 117 -7.45 -16.62 16.56
C GLN A 117 -7.45 -15.38 15.65
N THR A 118 -7.74 -14.24 16.26
CA THR A 118 -7.60 -12.92 15.64
C THR A 118 -6.32 -12.26 16.12
N ASN A 119 -5.50 -11.76 15.21
CA ASN A 119 -4.37 -10.92 15.53
C ASN A 119 -4.67 -9.49 15.04
N PRO A 120 -4.17 -8.45 15.74
CA PRO A 120 -4.25 -7.09 15.22
C PRO A 120 -3.56 -7.03 13.85
N ALA A 121 -4.23 -6.42 12.88
CA ALA A 121 -3.65 -6.22 11.55
C ALA A 121 -2.41 -5.33 11.62
N THR A 122 -1.45 -5.59 10.74
CA THR A 122 -0.33 -4.68 10.52
C THR A 122 -0.74 -3.70 9.43
N VAL A 123 -0.90 -2.42 9.78
CA VAL A 123 -1.31 -1.35 8.87
C VAL A 123 -0.10 -0.49 8.52
N MET A 124 0.27 -0.47 7.25
CA MET A 124 1.40 0.28 6.72
C MET A 124 0.91 1.33 5.73
N ILE A 125 1.31 2.60 5.92
CA ILE A 125 1.04 3.68 4.98
C ILE A 125 2.33 4.44 4.74
N PHE A 126 2.71 4.62 3.47
CA PHE A 126 3.90 5.38 3.11
C PHE A 126 3.67 6.17 1.82
N THR A 127 4.52 7.18 1.61
CA THR A 127 4.58 7.90 0.34
C THR A 127 5.85 7.58 -0.43
N ASN A 128 5.74 7.51 -1.76
CA ASN A 128 6.89 7.40 -2.64
C ASN A 128 6.85 8.54 -3.68
N PRO A 129 7.99 9.18 -4.00
CA PRO A 129 8.03 10.14 -5.09
C PRO A 129 7.63 9.44 -6.39
N MET A 130 6.97 10.19 -7.27
CA MET A 130 6.54 9.65 -8.55
C MET A 130 7.22 10.39 -9.70
N ASP A 131 8.29 9.79 -10.22
CA ASP A 131 8.98 10.26 -11.42
C ASP A 131 8.55 9.44 -12.64
N LEU A 132 7.73 10.03 -13.50
CA LEU A 132 7.27 9.41 -14.75
C LEU A 132 8.02 9.91 -15.99
N ARG A 133 9.06 10.73 -15.85
CA ARG A 133 9.77 11.33 -16.99
C ARG A 133 10.32 10.27 -17.94
N GLY A 134 10.86 9.18 -17.41
CA GLY A 134 11.35 8.05 -18.21
C GLY A 134 10.26 7.31 -18.99
N TRP A 135 9.00 7.44 -18.58
CA TRP A 135 7.85 6.81 -19.23
C TRP A 135 7.12 7.76 -20.19
N ALA A 136 7.41 9.06 -20.15
CA ALA A 136 6.65 10.10 -20.84
C ALA A 136 6.52 9.86 -22.35
N LYS A 137 7.62 9.45 -23.01
CA LYS A 137 7.63 9.19 -24.47
C LYS A 137 6.62 8.12 -24.93
N TYR A 138 6.32 7.13 -24.08
CA TYR A 138 5.42 6.04 -24.45
C TYR A 138 3.95 6.48 -24.53
N TYR A 139 3.60 7.64 -23.96
CA TYR A 139 2.25 8.20 -24.11
C TYR A 139 2.01 8.79 -25.50
N THR A 140 3.06 9.20 -26.21
CA THR A 140 2.99 9.76 -27.57
C THR A 140 3.38 8.75 -28.64
N GLU A 141 4.36 7.90 -28.35
CA GLU A 141 4.92 6.94 -29.31
C GLU A 141 4.24 5.56 -29.25
N GLY A 142 3.51 5.29 -28.17
CA GLY A 142 3.02 3.94 -27.84
C GLY A 142 4.12 3.05 -27.27
N CYS A 143 3.74 1.87 -26.76
CA CYS A 143 4.68 0.86 -26.24
C CYS A 143 4.46 -0.49 -26.93
N HIS A 144 5.55 -1.24 -27.10
CA HIS A 144 5.47 -2.60 -27.64
C HIS A 144 5.00 -3.57 -26.55
N ALA A 145 3.81 -4.15 -26.71
CA ALA A 145 3.24 -5.13 -25.80
C ALA A 145 3.32 -6.54 -26.39
N VAL A 146 3.41 -7.55 -25.53
CA VAL A 146 3.45 -8.97 -25.90
C VAL A 146 2.43 -9.77 -25.09
N THR A 147 1.95 -10.89 -25.64
CA THR A 147 1.09 -11.82 -24.92
C THR A 147 1.94 -12.85 -24.16
N SER A 148 1.83 -12.89 -22.84
CA SER A 148 2.61 -13.82 -22.01
C SER A 148 2.14 -15.28 -22.13
N PHE A 149 3.06 -16.23 -21.98
CA PHE A 149 2.70 -17.64 -21.80
C PHE A 149 2.07 -17.89 -20.42
N SER A 150 2.53 -17.18 -19.38
CA SER A 150 1.90 -17.19 -18.06
C SER A 150 0.48 -16.66 -18.13
N ARG A 151 -0.44 -17.31 -17.41
CA ARG A 151 -1.85 -16.94 -17.33
C ARG A 151 -2.14 -16.20 -16.03
N ALA A 152 -3.10 -15.30 -16.07
CA ALA A 152 -3.64 -14.69 -14.86
C ALA A 152 -4.23 -15.77 -13.95
N VAL A 153 -4.07 -15.61 -12.64
CA VAL A 153 -4.66 -16.51 -11.65
C VAL A 153 -6.19 -16.50 -11.80
N PRO A 154 -6.86 -17.67 -11.92
CA PRO A 154 -8.30 -17.74 -12.03
C PRO A 154 -9.00 -17.13 -10.80
N ALA A 155 -10.13 -16.44 -11.02
CA ALA A 155 -10.86 -15.76 -9.94
C ALA A 155 -11.38 -16.70 -8.84
N GLN A 156 -11.57 -17.98 -9.15
CA GLN A 156 -11.93 -19.03 -8.18
C GLN A 156 -10.79 -19.40 -7.22
N SER A 157 -9.54 -19.08 -7.58
CA SER A 157 -8.35 -19.30 -6.77
C SER A 157 -7.93 -18.03 -6.03
N LEU A 158 -7.87 -16.90 -6.74
CA LEU A 158 -7.61 -15.58 -6.17
C LEU A 158 -8.46 -14.54 -6.91
N ASP A 159 -9.45 -14.00 -6.21
CA ASP A 159 -10.38 -13.04 -6.80
C ASP A 159 -9.65 -11.77 -7.26
N ALA A 160 -9.63 -11.51 -8.57
CA ALA A 160 -8.93 -10.38 -9.17
C ALA A 160 -9.45 -9.01 -8.72
N ARG A 161 -10.65 -8.95 -8.11
CA ARG A 161 -11.21 -7.73 -7.52
C ARG A 161 -10.49 -7.33 -6.23
N ILE A 162 -9.81 -8.27 -5.58
CA ILE A 162 -8.99 -8.03 -4.40
C ILE A 162 -7.63 -7.51 -4.84
N LYS A 163 -7.36 -6.23 -4.55
CA LYS A 163 -6.04 -5.67 -4.82
C LYS A 163 -5.05 -6.17 -3.76
N ASN A 164 -4.13 -7.04 -4.19
CA ASN A 164 -3.11 -7.65 -3.34
C ASN A 164 -1.72 -7.59 -4.02
N ARG A 165 -0.69 -8.03 -3.29
CA ARG A 165 0.72 -8.02 -3.72
C ARG A 165 1.20 -9.35 -4.33
N SER A 166 0.36 -10.39 -4.33
CA SER A 166 0.64 -11.69 -4.94
C SER A 166 0.17 -11.69 -6.39
N ARG A 167 1.07 -11.35 -7.32
CA ARG A 167 0.81 -11.33 -8.77
C ARG A 167 1.90 -12.07 -9.52
#